data_AF-A0A0Q3RWR9-F1
#
_entry.id   AF-A0A0Q3RWR9-F1
#
_cell.length_a   1.000
_cell.length_b   1.000
_cell.length_c   1.000
_cell.angle_alpha   90.00
_cell.angle_beta   90.00
_cell.angle_gamma   90.00
#
_symmetry.space_group_name_H-M   'P 1'
#
loop_
_entity.id
_entity.type
_entity.pdbx_description
1 polymer ?
#
loop_
_entity_poly.entity_id
_entity_poly.type
_entity_poly.pdbx_seq_one_letter_code
_entity_poly.pdbx_strand_id
1 'polypeptide(L)' 'MKFFRKMSKIESFNSRKGVILGFYTYMLLLFLNYIYSLIYGDEPFTSIVIFWTGLLVAFGYELILNLKSKMKLNK' A
#
# COMPACT_ATOMS: atom_id res chain seq x y z
N MET A 1 20.80 19.74 -8.33
CA MET A 1 21.03 18.67 -7.32
C MET A 1 19.99 17.58 -7.52
N LYS A 2 20.36 16.29 -7.49
CA LYS A 2 19.38 15.19 -7.55
C LYS A 2 18.93 14.88 -6.11
N PHE A 3 17.71 15.27 -5.76
CA PHE A 3 17.12 14.99 -4.45
C PHE A 3 16.78 13.51 -4.24
N PHE A 4 16.74 12.71 -5.31
CA PHE A 4 16.35 11.30 -5.24
C PHE A 4 17.36 10.38 -5.92
N ARG A 5 17.70 9.29 -5.23
CA ARG A 5 18.49 8.19 -5.77
C ARG A 5 17.67 7.46 -6.83
N LYS A 6 18.32 7.05 -7.93
CA LYS A 6 17.67 6.22 -8.96
C LYS A 6 17.29 4.87 -8.34
N MET A 7 16.03 4.48 -8.50
CA MET A 7 15.52 3.21 -7.99
C MET A 7 16.16 2.04 -8.74
N SER A 8 16.59 1.00 -8.01
CA SER A 8 17.09 -0.22 -8.63
C SER A 8 15.96 -1.02 -9.30
N LYS A 9 16.28 -1.95 -10.20
CA LYS A 9 15.29 -2.81 -10.86
C LYS A 9 14.46 -3.62 -9.83
N ILE A 10 15.10 -4.07 -8.75
CA ILE A 10 14.47 -4.84 -7.68
C ILE A 10 13.52 -3.96 -6.86
N GLU A 11 13.97 -2.78 -6.45
CA GLU A 11 13.14 -1.82 -5.72
C GLU A 11 11.92 -1.40 -6.56
N SER A 12 12.10 -1.14 -7.86
CA SER A 12 10.99 -0.81 -8.75
C SER A 12 9.98 -1.96 -8.88
N PHE A 13 10.45 -3.20 -8.96
CA PHE A 13 9.58 -4.37 -9.01
C PHE A 13 8.80 -4.58 -7.70
N ASN A 14 9.47 -4.40 -6.55
CA ASN A 14 8.84 -4.51 -5.23
C ASN A 14 7.84 -3.37 -4.99
N SER A 15 8.17 -2.15 -5.40
CA SER A 15 7.29 -0.99 -5.32
C SER A 15 6.02 -1.20 -6.14
N ARG A 16 6.14 -1.73 -7.37
CA ARG A 16 4.97 -2.06 -8.19
C ARG A 16 4.05 -3.06 -7.50
N LYS A 17 4.60 -4.09 -6.84
CA LYS A 17 3.80 -5.03 -6.04
C LYS A 17 3.13 -4.36 -4.85
N GLY A 18 3.85 -3.50 -4.13
CA GLY A 18 3.31 -2.71 -3.03
C GLY A 18 2.14 -1.84 -3.47
N VAL A 19 2.31 -1.05 -4.52
CA VAL A 19 1.26 -0.19 -5.08
C VAL A 19 0.03 -0.99 -5.50
N ILE A 20 0.23 -2.13 -6.18
CA ILE A 20 -0.89 -3.02 -6.57
C ILE A 20 -1.63 -3.52 -5.33
N LEU A 21 -0.90 -4.01 -4.32
CA LEU A 21 -1.48 -4.51 -3.09
C LEU A 21 -2.26 -3.41 -2.34
N GLY A 22 -1.65 -2.24 -2.14
CA GLY A 22 -2.28 -1.12 -1.46
C GLY A 22 -3.51 -0.58 -2.20
N PHE A 23 -3.48 -0.57 -3.54
CA PHE A 23 -4.65 -0.21 -4.35
C PHE A 23 -5.81 -1.20 -4.13
N TYR A 24 -5.56 -2.51 -4.13
CA TYR A 24 -6.60 -3.49 -3.87
C TYR A 24 -7.13 -3.42 -2.42
N THR A 25 -6.25 -3.15 -1.45
CA THR A 25 -6.69 -2.91 -0.06
C THR A 25 -7.58 -1.68 0.04
N TYR A 26 -7.21 -0.58 -0.60
CA TYR A 26 -8.01 0.64 -0.66
C TYR A 26 -9.40 0.38 -1.29
N MET A 27 -9.43 -0.27 -2.45
CA MET A 27 -10.67 -0.62 -3.15
C MET A 27 -11.58 -1.51 -2.30
N LEU A 28 -11.01 -2.49 -1.60
CA LEU A 28 -11.77 -3.38 -0.73
C LEU A 28 -12.36 -2.62 0.47
N LEU A 29 -11.58 -1.77 1.13
CA LEU A 29 -12.05 -0.95 2.25
C LEU A 29 -13.15 0.01 1.82
N LEU A 30 -12.99 0.67 0.68
CA LEU A 30 -14.03 1.51 0.09
C LEU A 30 -15.31 0.73 -0.19
N PHE A 31 -15.18 -0.45 -0.80
CA PHE A 31 -16.31 -1.31 -1.10
C PHE A 31 -17.07 -1.69 0.18
N LEU A 32 -16.36 -2.12 1.21
CA LEU A 32 -16.97 -2.46 2.50
C LEU A 32 -17.62 -1.25 3.17
N ASN A 33 -16.96 -0.08 3.15
CA ASN A 33 -17.51 1.15 3.73
C ASN A 33 -18.81 1.56 3.03
N TYR A 34 -18.85 1.46 1.70
CA TYR A 34 -20.02 1.79 0.90
C TYR A 34 -21.17 0.82 1.13
N ILE A 35 -20.91 -0.49 1.14
CA ILE A 35 -21.93 -1.51 1.45
C ILE A 35 -22.49 -1.31 2.86
N TYR A 36 -21.64 -1.00 3.83
CA TYR A 36 -22.09 -0.73 5.19
C TYR A 36 -23.00 0.50 5.27
N SER A 37 -22.61 1.59 4.59
CA SER A 37 -23.43 2.80 4.49
C SER A 37 -24.80 2.53 3.86
N LEU A 38 -24.87 1.68 2.82
CA LEU A 38 -26.14 1.29 2.20
C LEU A 38 -27.07 0.49 3.13
N ILE A 39 -26.51 -0.35 4.00
CA ILE A 39 -27.31 -1.23 4.88
C ILE A 39 -27.71 -0.52 6.17
N TYR A 40 -26.81 0.27 6.75
CA TYR A 40 -26.95 0.82 8.10
C TYR A 40 -27.10 2.35 8.14
N GLY A 41 -26.88 3.04 7.03
CA GLY A 41 -26.97 4.51 6.96
C GLY A 41 -25.81 5.25 7.62
N ASP A 42 -24.74 4.55 8.02
CA ASP A 42 -23.55 5.12 8.66
C ASP A 42 -22.27 4.62 8.01
N GLU A 43 -21.15 5.33 8.17
CA GLU A 43 -19.85 4.99 7.59
C GLU A 43 -18.87 4.51 8.68
N PRO A 44 -18.48 3.22 8.70
CA PRO A 44 -17.60 2.68 9.75
C PRO A 44 -16.18 3.25 9.68
N PHE A 45 -15.74 3.70 8.50
CA PHE A 45 -14.43 4.31 8.29
C PHE A 45 -14.56 5.64 7.56
N THR A 46 -13.82 6.64 8.02
CA THR A 46 -13.69 7.90 7.29
C THR A 46 -12.85 7.70 6.02
N SER A 47 -13.11 8.48 4.98
CA SER A 47 -12.34 8.41 3.72
C SER A 47 -10.84 8.64 3.92
N ILE A 48 -10.47 9.47 4.91
CA ILE A 48 -9.08 9.72 5.31
C ILE A 48 -8.43 8.44 5.82
N VAL A 49 -9.09 7.69 6.70
CA VAL A 49 -8.57 6.43 7.24
C VAL A 49 -8.40 5.39 6.13
N ILE A 50 -9.39 5.26 5.24
CA ILE A 50 -9.31 4.31 4.11
C ILE A 50 -8.13 4.65 3.19
N PHE A 51 -7.96 5.93 2.85
CA PHE A 51 -6.85 6.41 2.03
C PHE A 51 -5.49 6.10 2.65
N TRP A 52 -5.29 6.50 3.91
CA TRP A 52 -4.01 6.27 4.59
C TRP A 52 -3.72 4.80 4.81
N THR A 53 -4.73 3.96 4.99
CA THR A 53 -4.56 2.51 5.11
C THR A 53 -4.02 1.90 3.81
N GLY A 54 -4.59 2.25 2.66
CA GLY A 54 -4.07 1.81 1.36
C GLY A 54 -2.62 2.25 1.13
N LEU A 55 -2.30 3.48 1.52
CA LEU A 55 -0.95 4.05 1.45
C LEU A 55 0.04 3.30 2.36
N LEU A 56 -0.35 3.04 3.61
CA LEU A 56 0.43 2.27 4.58
C LEU A 56 0.73 0.86 4.08
N VAL A 57 -0.25 0.19 3.47
CA VAL A 57 -0.04 -1.13 2.89
C VAL A 57 0.91 -1.07 1.69
N ALA A 58 0.76 -0.08 0.81
CA ALA A 58 1.63 0.05 -0.35
C ALA A 58 3.11 0.25 0.05
N PHE A 59 3.38 1.24 0.90
CA PHE A 59 4.74 1.55 1.34
C PHE A 59 5.28 0.52 2.34
N GLY A 60 4.44 0.04 3.26
CA GLY A 60 4.82 -0.99 4.23
C GLY A 60 5.24 -2.29 3.53
N TYR A 61 4.48 -2.74 2.53
CA TYR A 61 4.82 -3.94 1.78
C TYR A 61 6.10 -3.76 0.95
N GLU A 62 6.27 -2.60 0.31
CA GLU A 62 7.51 -2.26 -0.39
C GLU A 62 8.73 -2.31 0.55
N LEU A 63 8.63 -1.71 1.75
CA LEU A 63 9.70 -1.70 2.74
C LEU A 63 10.07 -3.12 3.19
N ILE A 64 9.08 -3.96 3.49
CA ILE A 64 9.28 -5.36 3.89
C ILE A 64 10.01 -6.14 2.79
N LEU A 65 9.56 -6.01 1.54
CA LEU A 65 10.20 -6.70 0.40
C LEU A 65 11.63 -6.22 0.15
N ASN A 66 11.87 -4.91 0.26
CA ASN A 66 13.20 -4.34 0.08
C ASN A 66 14.17 -4.78 1.19
N LEU A 67 13.71 -4.83 2.45
CA LEU A 67 14.48 -5.36 3.58
C LEU A 67 14.82 -6.84 3.38
N LYS A 68 13.83 -7.66 2.99
CA LYS A 68 14.02 -9.09 2.71
C LYS A 68 15.00 -9.33 1.56
N SER A 69 14.93 -8.51 0.50
CA SER A 69 15.85 -8.60 -0.63
C SER A 69 17.27 -8.23 -0.25
N LYS A 70 17.48 -7.22 0.62
CA LYS A 70 18.82 -6.85 1.11
C LYS A 70 19.42 -7.95 1.97
N MET A 71 18.65 -8.56 2.87
CA MET A 71 19.13 -9.68 3.69
C MET A 71 19.56 -10.89 2.85
N LYS A 72 18.83 -11.18 1.76
CA LYS A 72 19.16 -12.30 0.86
C LYS A 72 20.44 -12.05 0.03
N LEU A 73 20.83 -10.79 -0.16
CA LEU A 73 22.02 -10.42 -0.92
C LEU A 73 23.30 -10.42 -0.08
N ASN A 74 23.16 -10.34 1.25
CA ASN A 74 24.27 -10.36 2.23
C ASN A 74 24.57 -11.75 2.80
N LYS A 75 23.85 -12.79 2.36
CA LYS A 75 24.03 -14.19 2.78
C LYS A 75 24.54 -15.01 1.62
#